data_AF-A0A5S3YFF7-F1
#
_entry.id   AF-A0A5S3YFF7-F1
#
_cell.length_a   1.000
_cell.length_b   1.000
_cell.length_c   1.000
_cell.angle_alpha   90.00
_cell.angle_beta   90.00
_cell.angle_gamma   90.00
#
_symmetry.space_group_name_H-M   'P 1'
#
loop_
_entity.id
_entity.type
_entity.pdbx_description
1 polymer ?
#
loop_
_entity_poly.entity_id
_entity_poly.type
_entity_poly.pdbx_seq_one_letter_code
_entity_poly.pdbx_strand_id
1 'polypeptide(L)'
;HQNNQLALTILEDLGQLAILRTALNNSETFPKLSKDIATHLATTSFNYSDFVLTPAKKKSLVSEFLNPELCAITEELFFDDPYHQHERNNFPTTLTEHVNALRSNTHLRFEVAKLKAKFLSSPQTLLHGDVHTGSIFVDANTTKVIDPEFGFFGPIGFDLGSFIGNLLLNYCAQQARIESLPQRRQMQTYLISCIA
;
A
#
# COMPACT_ATOMS: atom_id res chain seq x y z
N HIS A 1 -0.59 -14.37 -20.25
CA HIS A 1 0.62 -14.98 -20.85
C HIS A 1 1.85 -14.30 -20.26
N GLN A 2 2.97 -14.99 -20.06
CA GLN A 2 4.19 -14.43 -19.48
C GLN A 2 5.42 -14.85 -20.29
N ASN A 3 6.40 -13.95 -20.43
CA ASN A 3 7.70 -14.20 -21.03
C ASN A 3 8.79 -13.52 -20.21
N ASN A 4 9.60 -14.32 -19.50
CA ASN A 4 10.63 -13.82 -18.58
C ASN A 4 11.83 -13.21 -19.31
N GLN A 5 12.18 -13.68 -20.51
CA GLN A 5 13.31 -13.12 -21.27
C GLN A 5 13.03 -11.70 -21.75
N LEU A 6 11.76 -11.40 -22.03
CA LEU A 6 11.31 -10.08 -22.47
C LEU A 6 10.77 -9.23 -21.31
N ALA A 7 10.75 -9.75 -20.08
CA ALA A 7 10.07 -9.14 -18.93
C ALA A 7 8.63 -8.70 -19.26
N LEU A 8 7.86 -9.58 -19.91
CA LEU A 8 6.54 -9.25 -20.46
C LEU A 8 5.43 -10.09 -19.84
N THR A 9 4.35 -9.43 -19.45
CA THR A 9 3.09 -10.08 -19.04
C THR A 9 1.92 -9.54 -19.86
N ILE A 10 1.14 -10.44 -20.47
CA ILE A 10 -0.14 -10.13 -21.12
C ILE A 10 -1.26 -10.45 -20.13
N LEU A 11 -2.02 -9.41 -19.78
CA LEU A 11 -3.11 -9.42 -18.80
C LEU A 11 -4.45 -9.10 -19.47
N GLU A 12 -5.53 -9.23 -18.69
CA GLU A 12 -6.84 -8.69 -19.08
C GLU A 12 -6.76 -7.17 -19.24
N ASP A 13 -7.51 -6.64 -20.21
CA ASP A 13 -7.69 -5.19 -20.34
C ASP A 13 -8.72 -4.71 -19.30
N LEU A 14 -8.34 -3.67 -18.56
CA LEU A 14 -9.14 -3.02 -17.53
C LEU A 14 -9.45 -1.56 -17.88
N GLY A 15 -9.25 -1.13 -19.13
CA GLY A 15 -9.42 0.26 -19.56
C GLY A 15 -10.81 0.86 -19.34
N GLN A 16 -11.83 0.04 -19.09
CA GLN A 16 -13.17 0.46 -18.68
C GLN A 16 -13.29 0.88 -17.21
N LEU A 17 -12.30 0.53 -16.37
CA LEU A 17 -12.27 0.84 -14.95
C LEU A 17 -11.45 2.12 -14.69
N ALA A 18 -11.74 2.82 -13.60
CA ALA A 18 -10.98 3.98 -13.17
C ALA A 18 -9.89 3.59 -12.16
N ILE A 19 -8.73 4.27 -12.18
CA ILE A 19 -7.76 4.16 -11.08
C ILE A 19 -8.35 4.81 -9.83
N LEU A 20 -8.41 4.06 -8.73
CA LEU A 20 -9.07 4.46 -7.49
C LEU A 20 -8.53 5.80 -6.95
N ARG A 21 -7.22 6.04 -7.00
CA ARG A 21 -6.61 7.31 -6.59
C ARG A 21 -7.23 8.51 -7.33
N THR A 22 -7.40 8.39 -8.65
CA THR A 22 -7.99 9.44 -9.49
C THR A 22 -9.45 9.65 -9.14
N ALA A 23 -10.22 8.57 -9.02
CA ALA A 23 -11.63 8.64 -8.68
C ALA A 23 -11.87 9.24 -7.27
N LEU A 24 -11.09 8.84 -6.26
CA LEU A 24 -11.17 9.42 -4.92
C LEU A 24 -10.77 10.91 -4.90
N ASN A 25 -9.80 11.32 -5.73
CA ASN A 25 -9.48 12.74 -5.89
C ASN A 25 -10.64 13.55 -6.50
N ASN A 26 -11.48 12.90 -7.30
CA ASN A 26 -12.72 13.46 -7.86
C ASN A 26 -13.93 13.33 -6.92
N SER A 27 -13.72 12.88 -5.68
CA SER A 27 -14.79 12.66 -4.68
C SER A 27 -15.81 11.59 -5.07
N GLU A 28 -15.39 10.62 -5.89
CA GLU A 28 -16.22 9.46 -6.24
C GLU A 28 -16.20 8.43 -5.10
N THR A 29 -17.30 7.67 -4.97
CA THR A 29 -17.47 6.68 -3.90
C THR A 29 -17.87 5.32 -4.48
N PHE A 30 -17.37 4.26 -3.86
CA PHE A 30 -17.50 2.89 -4.33
C PHE A 30 -18.03 2.02 -3.18
N PRO A 31 -19.31 1.60 -3.22
CA PRO A 31 -19.96 0.89 -2.12
C PRO A 31 -19.33 -0.46 -1.76
N LYS A 32 -18.63 -1.10 -2.72
CA LYS A 32 -18.02 -2.42 -2.54
C LYS A 32 -16.53 -2.39 -2.18
N LEU A 33 -15.90 -1.22 -2.24
CA LEU A 33 -14.44 -1.09 -2.15
C LEU A 33 -13.87 -1.78 -0.89
N SER A 34 -14.41 -1.46 0.29
CA SER A 34 -13.91 -2.03 1.55
C SER A 34 -14.06 -3.54 1.58
N LYS A 35 -15.23 -4.05 1.20
CA LYS A 35 -15.50 -5.49 1.15
C LYS A 35 -14.59 -6.21 0.16
N ASP A 36 -14.43 -5.67 -1.04
CA ASP A 36 -13.64 -6.31 -2.10
C ASP A 36 -12.15 -6.35 -1.72
N ILE A 37 -11.60 -5.23 -1.22
CA ILE A 37 -10.20 -5.18 -0.78
C ILE A 37 -9.98 -6.06 0.46
N ALA A 38 -10.87 -6.03 1.44
CA ALA A 38 -10.77 -6.90 2.60
C ALA A 38 -10.83 -8.38 2.20
N THR A 39 -11.72 -8.74 1.28
CA THR A 39 -11.83 -10.11 0.76
C THR A 39 -10.56 -10.52 0.02
N HIS A 40 -10.03 -9.64 -0.85
CA HIS A 40 -8.81 -9.89 -1.59
C HIS A 40 -7.62 -10.10 -0.65
N LEU A 41 -7.34 -9.14 0.24
CA LEU A 41 -6.21 -9.21 1.17
C LEU A 41 -6.35 -10.37 2.15
N ALA A 42 -7.53 -10.65 2.68
CA ALA A 42 -7.74 -11.81 3.56
C ALA A 42 -7.50 -13.13 2.82
N THR A 43 -8.00 -13.26 1.59
CA THR A 43 -7.84 -14.47 0.78
C THR A 43 -6.39 -14.70 0.38
N THR A 44 -5.69 -13.70 -0.13
CA THR A 44 -4.28 -13.84 -0.52
C THR A 44 -3.41 -14.09 0.70
N SER A 45 -3.54 -13.26 1.74
CA SER A 45 -2.74 -13.40 2.94
C SER A 45 -2.92 -14.74 3.66
N PHE A 46 -4.15 -15.26 3.75
CA PHE A 46 -4.43 -16.51 4.44
C PHE A 46 -3.88 -17.72 3.68
N ASN A 47 -4.10 -17.80 2.36
CA ASN A 47 -3.66 -18.94 1.54
C ASN A 47 -2.13 -19.09 1.45
N TYR A 48 -1.38 -18.02 1.68
CA TYR A 48 0.10 -18.04 1.73
C TYR A 48 0.67 -17.99 3.16
N SER A 49 -0.17 -18.11 4.18
CA SER A 49 0.26 -18.16 5.58
C SER A 49 0.63 -19.57 6.04
N ASP A 50 1.26 -19.66 7.21
CA ASP A 50 1.55 -20.92 7.90
C ASP A 50 0.29 -21.69 8.35
N PHE A 51 -0.90 -21.06 8.30
CA PHE A 51 -2.17 -21.74 8.59
C PHE A 51 -2.62 -22.69 7.47
N VAL A 52 -2.17 -22.44 6.23
CA VAL A 52 -2.57 -23.21 5.05
C VAL A 52 -1.39 -23.99 4.47
N LEU A 53 -0.20 -23.37 4.42
CA LEU A 53 0.97 -23.97 3.83
C LEU A 53 1.71 -24.88 4.81
N THR A 54 2.21 -26.01 4.31
CA THR A 54 3.18 -26.80 5.08
C THR A 54 4.51 -26.02 5.21
N PRO A 55 5.28 -26.22 6.29
CA PRO A 55 6.55 -25.51 6.49
C PRO A 55 7.55 -25.69 5.32
N ALA A 56 7.57 -26.87 4.69
CA ALA A 56 8.43 -27.14 3.54
C ALA A 56 8.01 -26.31 2.31
N LYS A 57 6.71 -26.28 1.99
CA LYS A 57 6.20 -25.48 0.87
C LYS A 57 6.39 -23.99 1.12
N LYS A 58 6.12 -23.53 2.35
CA LYS A 58 6.36 -22.14 2.77
C LYS A 58 7.83 -21.73 2.55
N LYS A 59 8.79 -22.50 3.05
CA LYS A 59 10.23 -22.21 2.88
C LYS A 59 10.65 -22.17 1.40
N SER A 60 10.13 -23.08 0.58
CA SER A 60 10.37 -23.07 -0.87
C SER A 60 9.85 -21.78 -1.52
N LEU A 61 8.62 -21.35 -1.18
CA LEU A 61 8.05 -20.13 -1.72
C LEU A 61 8.78 -18.87 -1.21
N VAL A 62 9.21 -18.84 0.05
CA VAL A 62 10.05 -17.75 0.58
C VAL A 62 11.33 -17.60 -0.23
N SER A 63 11.98 -18.72 -0.61
CA SER A 63 13.18 -18.68 -1.45
C SER A 63 12.90 -18.22 -2.87
N GLU A 64 11.73 -18.53 -3.42
CA GLU A 64 11.32 -18.14 -4.77
C GLU A 64 11.02 -16.64 -4.85
N PHE A 65 10.39 -16.08 -3.82
CA PHE A 65 9.94 -14.68 -3.76
C PHE A 65 10.83 -13.82 -2.86
N LEU A 66 12.16 -13.98 -2.92
CA LEU A 66 13.09 -13.13 -2.18
C LEU A 66 13.09 -11.66 -2.65
N ASN A 67 12.91 -11.44 -3.96
CA ASN A 67 12.74 -10.13 -4.61
C ASN A 67 13.62 -8.97 -4.05
N PRO A 68 14.95 -9.17 -3.91
CA PRO A 68 15.79 -8.31 -3.08
C PRO A 68 15.88 -6.86 -3.56
N GLU A 69 15.88 -6.63 -4.87
CA GLU A 69 16.04 -5.28 -5.44
C GLU A 69 14.82 -4.40 -5.16
N LEU A 70 13.61 -4.94 -5.34
CA LEU A 70 12.38 -4.20 -5.05
C LEU A 70 12.13 -4.07 -3.54
N CYS A 71 12.50 -5.08 -2.74
CA CYS A 71 12.50 -4.96 -1.28
C CYS A 71 13.41 -3.81 -0.80
N ALA A 72 14.62 -3.68 -1.35
CA ALA A 72 15.56 -2.62 -0.98
C ALA A 72 14.98 -1.22 -1.22
N ILE A 73 14.23 -1.02 -2.32
CA ILE A 73 13.54 0.25 -2.58
C ILE A 73 12.57 0.58 -1.44
N THR A 74 11.75 -0.38 -1.00
CA THR A 74 10.80 -0.18 0.11
C THR A 74 11.52 0.03 1.45
N GLU A 75 12.58 -0.73 1.72
CA GLU A 75 13.40 -0.62 2.94
C GLU A 75 14.01 0.78 3.13
N GLU A 76 14.34 1.44 2.02
CA GLU A 76 14.91 2.78 2.01
C GLU A 76 13.80 3.85 2.01
N LEU A 77 12.86 3.80 1.07
CA LEU A 77 11.88 4.87 0.86
C LEU A 77 10.80 4.94 1.95
N PHE A 78 10.42 3.81 2.54
CA PHE A 78 9.41 3.78 3.60
C PHE A 78 10.02 3.90 4.99
N PHE A 79 11.20 3.32 5.20
CA PHE A 79 11.71 3.06 6.54
C PHE A 79 13.03 3.76 6.87
N ASP A 80 13.62 4.52 5.93
CA ASP A 80 14.91 5.19 6.16
C ASP A 80 14.89 6.66 5.72
N ASP A 81 14.82 6.90 4.40
CA ASP A 81 14.99 8.21 3.77
C ASP A 81 14.21 9.34 4.46
N PRO A 82 12.90 9.20 4.78
CA PRO A 82 12.13 10.29 5.38
C PRO A 82 12.66 10.77 6.74
N TYR A 83 13.41 9.91 7.45
CA TYR A 83 13.77 10.10 8.85
C TYR A 83 15.18 10.68 9.06
N HIS A 84 15.89 11.00 7.97
CA HIS A 84 17.14 11.75 7.98
C HIS A 84 17.26 12.65 6.75
N GLN A 85 18.36 13.41 6.64
CA GLN A 85 18.66 14.13 5.42
C GLN A 85 19.10 13.13 4.35
N HIS A 86 18.40 13.12 3.22
CA HIS A 86 18.66 12.26 2.08
C HIS A 86 18.28 12.98 0.79
N GLU A 87 19.02 12.76 -0.29
CA GLU A 87 18.87 13.51 -1.56
C GLU A 87 17.56 13.20 -2.29
N ARG A 88 16.99 12.00 -2.09
CA ARG A 88 15.71 11.60 -2.69
C ARG A 88 14.49 12.27 -2.03
N ASN A 89 14.66 12.83 -0.82
CA ASN A 89 13.56 13.50 -0.14
C ASN A 89 13.15 14.77 -0.87
N ASN A 90 11.87 14.86 -1.23
CA ASN A 90 11.31 16.04 -1.88
C ASN A 90 10.03 16.49 -1.15
N PHE A 91 10.02 17.74 -0.69
CA PHE A 91 8.88 18.34 0.00
C PHE A 91 8.89 19.87 -0.15
N PRO A 92 7.73 20.55 -0.10
CA PRO A 92 7.66 22.00 -0.14
C PRO A 92 8.45 22.65 1.01
N THR A 93 9.17 23.74 0.73
CA THR A 93 9.96 24.46 1.75
C THR A 93 9.13 24.90 2.96
N THR A 94 7.84 25.15 2.79
CA THR A 94 6.89 25.48 3.87
C THR A 94 6.75 24.37 4.92
N LEU A 95 7.14 23.13 4.61
CA LEU A 95 7.10 21.99 5.54
C LEU A 95 8.44 21.75 6.28
N THR A 96 9.47 22.59 6.06
CA THR A 96 10.81 22.37 6.62
C THR A 96 10.81 22.14 8.14
N GLU A 97 10.05 22.94 8.90
CA GLU A 97 9.96 22.77 10.36
C GLU A 97 9.32 21.44 10.75
N HIS A 98 8.27 21.01 10.04
CA HIS A 98 7.61 19.72 10.29
C HIS A 98 8.52 18.55 9.96
N VAL A 99 9.27 18.63 8.86
CA VAL A 99 10.26 17.61 8.48
C VAL A 99 11.40 17.54 9.49
N ASN A 100 11.89 18.69 9.97
CA ASN A 100 12.92 18.72 11.02
C ASN A 100 12.39 18.13 12.33
N ALA A 101 11.15 18.45 12.72
CA ALA A 101 10.50 17.85 13.88
C ALA A 101 10.39 16.32 13.74
N LEU A 102 9.98 15.82 12.57
CA LEU A 102 9.91 14.39 12.26
C LEU A 102 11.27 13.71 12.39
N ARG A 103 12.32 14.29 11.80
CA ARG A 103 13.71 13.75 11.84
C ARG A 103 14.32 13.77 13.24
N SER A 104 13.98 14.77 14.04
CA SER A 104 14.46 14.88 15.44
C SER A 104 13.68 14.01 16.42
N ASN A 105 12.55 13.41 16.00
CA ASN A 105 11.71 12.60 16.86
C ASN A 105 12.29 11.19 17.06
N THR A 106 13.06 11.01 18.13
CA THR A 106 13.66 9.72 18.50
C THR A 106 12.64 8.62 18.73
N HIS A 107 11.48 8.93 19.31
CA HIS A 107 10.44 7.91 19.55
C HIS A 107 9.86 7.39 18.24
N LEU A 108 9.54 8.29 17.30
CA LEU A 108 9.07 7.90 15.97
C LEU A 108 10.10 7.03 15.26
N ARG A 109 11.37 7.44 15.25
CA ARG A 109 12.47 6.68 14.63
C ARG A 109 12.63 5.30 15.24
N PHE A 110 12.42 5.16 16.55
CA PHE A 110 12.43 3.87 17.23
C PHE A 110 11.29 2.95 16.77
N GLU A 111 10.06 3.46 16.64
CA GLU A 111 8.93 2.67 16.13
C GLU A 111 9.12 2.29 14.65
N VAL A 112 9.63 3.21 13.82
CA VAL A 112 9.99 2.94 12.42
C VAL A 112 11.05 1.86 12.33
N ALA A 113 12.09 1.90 13.17
CA ALA A 113 13.12 0.88 13.21
C ALA A 113 12.57 -0.52 13.57
N LYS A 114 11.59 -0.61 14.48
CA LYS A 114 10.89 -1.87 14.77
C LYS A 114 10.10 -2.37 13.56
N LEU A 115 9.41 -1.48 12.84
CA LEU A 115 8.68 -1.83 11.63
C LEU A 115 9.63 -2.30 10.53
N LYS A 116 10.76 -1.62 10.32
CA LYS A 116 11.83 -2.02 9.40
C LYS A 116 12.37 -3.40 9.74
N ALA A 117 12.71 -3.64 11.02
CA ALA A 117 13.17 -4.95 11.48
C ALA A 117 12.13 -6.05 11.21
N LYS A 118 10.85 -5.77 11.41
CA LYS A 118 9.77 -6.71 11.10
C LYS A 118 9.62 -6.97 9.59
N PHE A 119 9.71 -5.92 8.76
CA PHE A 119 9.69 -6.04 7.30
C PHE A 119 10.82 -6.95 6.80
N LEU A 120 12.03 -6.75 7.31
CA LEU A 120 13.24 -7.50 6.95
C LEU A 120 13.24 -8.98 7.38
N SER A 121 12.48 -9.34 8.42
CA SER A 121 12.68 -10.63 9.11
C SER A 121 11.42 -11.46 9.36
N SER A 122 10.23 -10.97 8.97
CA SER A 122 8.95 -11.62 9.28
C SER A 122 8.21 -12.09 8.03
N PRO A 123 8.53 -13.28 7.49
CA PRO A 123 7.90 -13.83 6.28
C PRO A 123 6.50 -14.43 6.55
N GLN A 124 5.57 -13.61 7.06
CA GLN A 124 4.24 -14.09 7.51
C GLN A 124 3.37 -14.58 6.34
N THR A 125 3.35 -13.86 5.22
CA THR A 125 2.56 -14.24 4.03
C THR A 125 3.16 -13.65 2.76
N LEU A 126 2.71 -14.11 1.59
CA LEU A 126 3.07 -13.50 0.31
C LEU A 126 2.28 -12.19 0.18
N LEU A 127 3.01 -11.07 0.26
CA LEU A 127 2.46 -9.74 0.10
C LEU A 127 2.29 -9.41 -1.37
N HIS A 128 1.40 -8.46 -1.66
CA HIS A 128 1.48 -7.68 -2.88
C HIS A 128 2.66 -6.71 -2.83
N GLY A 129 2.94 -6.11 -1.67
CA GLY A 129 4.11 -5.27 -1.44
C GLY A 129 3.99 -3.82 -1.86
N ASP A 130 2.86 -3.39 -2.46
CA ASP A 130 2.58 -1.98 -2.80
C ASP A 130 1.08 -1.71 -3.02
N VAL A 131 0.24 -2.09 -2.05
CA VAL A 131 -1.23 -1.92 -2.15
C VAL A 131 -1.63 -0.48 -1.82
N HIS A 132 -1.32 0.45 -2.72
CA HIS A 132 -1.79 1.83 -2.63
C HIS A 132 -2.98 2.09 -3.56
N THR A 133 -3.71 3.20 -3.38
CA THR A 133 -4.90 3.52 -4.21
C THR A 133 -4.59 3.73 -5.69
N GLY A 134 -3.32 3.84 -6.08
CA GLY A 134 -2.90 3.84 -7.48
C GLY A 134 -2.83 2.44 -8.11
N SER A 135 -2.75 1.38 -7.30
CA SER A 135 -2.61 -0.03 -7.74
C SER A 135 -3.96 -0.75 -7.74
N ILE A 136 -5.05 0.02 -7.82
CA ILE A 136 -6.41 -0.48 -7.71
C ILE A 136 -7.26 0.18 -8.80
N PHE A 137 -7.83 -0.65 -9.66
CA PHE A 137 -8.90 -0.28 -10.58
C PHE A 137 -10.27 -0.50 -9.93
N VAL A 138 -11.21 0.41 -10.19
CA VAL A 138 -12.56 0.38 -9.63
C VAL A 138 -13.62 0.85 -10.62
N ASP A 139 -14.83 0.32 -10.45
CA ASP A 139 -16.09 0.92 -10.86
C ASP A 139 -17.14 0.69 -9.75
N ALA A 140 -18.42 0.99 -10.01
CA ALA A 140 -19.49 0.80 -9.02
C ALA A 140 -19.67 -0.65 -8.52
N ASN A 141 -19.18 -1.63 -9.27
CA ASN A 141 -19.44 -3.05 -9.07
C ASN A 141 -18.20 -3.94 -8.93
N THR A 142 -17.03 -3.44 -9.33
CA THR A 142 -15.81 -4.19 -9.58
C THR A 142 -14.63 -3.49 -8.92
N THR A 143 -13.80 -4.27 -8.24
CA THR A 143 -12.52 -3.82 -7.69
C THR A 143 -11.43 -4.79 -8.15
N LYS A 144 -10.33 -4.28 -8.72
CA LYS A 144 -9.21 -5.07 -9.24
C LYS A 144 -7.90 -4.51 -8.71
N VAL A 145 -7.17 -5.32 -7.94
CA VAL A 145 -5.81 -5.00 -7.49
C VAL A 145 -4.83 -5.43 -8.59
N ILE A 146 -3.88 -4.56 -8.91
CA ILE A 146 -2.91 -4.73 -10.00
C ILE A 146 -1.51 -4.43 -9.51
N ASP A 147 -0.51 -4.78 -10.31
CA ASP A 147 0.89 -4.39 -10.09
C ASP A 147 1.57 -4.97 -8.83
N PRO A 148 1.51 -6.30 -8.60
CA PRO A 148 2.16 -6.94 -7.44
C PRO A 148 3.66 -7.15 -7.64
N GLU A 149 4.37 -6.24 -8.32
CA GLU A 149 5.78 -6.42 -8.66
C GLU A 149 6.69 -6.44 -7.42
N PHE A 150 6.31 -5.73 -6.35
CA PHE A 150 6.97 -5.74 -5.05
C PHE A 150 6.68 -7.00 -4.21
N GLY A 151 6.00 -7.99 -4.77
CA GLY A 151 5.59 -9.18 -4.05
C GLY A 151 6.76 -9.96 -3.44
N PHE A 152 6.70 -10.17 -2.13
CA PHE A 152 7.66 -10.96 -1.37
C PHE A 152 7.00 -11.53 -0.10
N PHE A 153 7.67 -12.46 0.58
CA PHE A 153 7.17 -12.94 1.88
C PHE A 153 7.50 -11.95 3.01
N GLY A 154 6.49 -11.25 3.50
CA GLY A 154 6.64 -10.21 4.52
C GLY A 154 5.52 -10.17 5.56
N PRO A 155 5.49 -9.12 6.40
CA PRO A 155 4.51 -8.99 7.46
C PRO A 155 3.14 -8.59 6.91
N ILE A 156 2.09 -9.35 7.26
CA ILE A 156 0.72 -9.19 6.73
C ILE A 156 0.14 -7.78 6.88
N GLY A 157 0.56 -7.06 7.93
CA GLY A 157 0.10 -5.69 8.18
C GLY A 157 0.61 -4.66 7.18
N PHE A 158 1.61 -4.98 6.34
CA PHE A 158 2.19 -4.04 5.38
C PHE A 158 1.20 -3.67 4.27
N ASP A 159 0.57 -4.64 3.62
CA ASP A 159 -0.42 -4.38 2.56
C ASP A 159 -1.65 -3.66 3.12
N LEU A 160 -2.18 -4.13 4.26
CA LEU A 160 -3.32 -3.51 4.92
C LEU A 160 -3.02 -2.05 5.34
N GLY A 161 -1.84 -1.83 5.93
CA GLY A 161 -1.38 -0.52 6.34
C GLY A 161 -1.18 0.43 5.16
N SER A 162 -0.65 -0.06 4.04
CA SER A 162 -0.44 0.73 2.81
C SER A 162 -1.76 1.20 2.22
N PHE A 163 -2.76 0.32 2.17
CA PHE A 163 -4.09 0.66 1.69
C PHE A 163 -4.77 1.70 2.59
N ILE A 164 -4.83 1.42 3.91
CA ILE A 164 -5.43 2.34 4.89
C ILE A 164 -4.71 3.70 4.88
N GLY A 165 -3.38 3.69 4.87
CA GLY A 165 -2.56 4.91 4.80
C GLY A 165 -2.91 5.77 3.59
N ASN A 166 -3.12 5.17 2.43
CA ASN A 166 -3.52 5.91 1.23
C ASN A 166 -4.96 6.46 1.30
N LEU A 167 -5.89 5.77 1.98
CA LEU A 167 -7.21 6.35 2.26
C LEU A 167 -7.12 7.55 3.20
N LEU A 168 -6.27 7.49 4.23
CA LEU A 168 -6.02 8.60 5.16
C LEU A 168 -5.34 9.79 4.47
N LEU A 169 -4.39 9.54 3.56
CA LEU A 169 -3.81 10.59 2.72
C LEU A 169 -4.89 11.29 1.88
N ASN A 170 -5.81 10.53 1.27
CA ASN A 170 -6.93 11.12 0.54
C ASN A 170 -7.86 11.91 1.47
N TYR A 171 -8.16 11.39 2.66
CA TYR A 171 -8.99 12.07 3.68
C TYR A 171 -8.43 13.46 4.02
N CYS A 172 -7.12 13.56 4.24
CA CYS A 172 -6.45 14.83 4.50
C CYS A 172 -6.49 15.75 3.28
N ALA A 173 -6.27 15.21 2.08
CA ALA A 173 -6.30 15.98 0.83
C ALA A 173 -7.67 16.61 0.54
N GLN A 174 -8.78 16.01 1.02
CA GLN A 174 -10.13 16.56 0.81
C GLN A 174 -10.31 17.96 1.41
N GLN A 175 -9.49 18.35 2.39
CA GLN A 175 -9.52 19.71 2.95
C GLN A 175 -9.25 20.78 1.90
N ALA A 176 -8.38 20.48 0.93
CA ALA A 176 -8.04 21.39 -0.17
C ALA A 176 -8.84 21.11 -1.45
N ARG A 177 -9.34 19.88 -1.64
CA ARG A 177 -10.01 19.47 -2.89
C ARG A 177 -11.50 19.81 -2.95
N ILE A 178 -12.19 19.84 -1.81
CA ILE A 178 -13.65 20.08 -1.77
C ILE A 178 -13.90 21.33 -0.94
N GLU A 179 -14.34 22.44 -1.54
CA GLU A 179 -14.67 23.68 -0.81
C GLU A 179 -15.91 23.53 0.07
N SER A 180 -16.94 22.85 -0.44
CA SER A 180 -18.22 22.65 0.24
C SER A 180 -18.07 21.77 1.48
N LEU A 181 -18.27 22.34 2.67
CA LEU A 181 -18.15 21.62 3.94
C LEU A 181 -19.07 20.39 4.03
N PRO A 182 -20.36 20.44 3.62
CA PRO A 182 -21.21 19.25 3.61
C PRO A 182 -20.68 18.12 2.72
N GLN A 183 -20.25 18.43 1.49
CA GLN A 183 -19.71 17.44 0.56
C GLN A 183 -18.38 16.86 1.07
N ARG A 184 -17.51 17.70 1.63
CA ARG A 184 -16.24 17.27 2.22
C ARG A 184 -16.47 16.30 3.37
N ARG A 185 -17.41 16.62 4.27
CA ARG A 185 -17.78 15.72 5.38
C ARG A 185 -18.31 14.39 4.87
N GLN A 186 -19.17 14.39 3.86
CA GLN A 186 -19.68 13.16 3.26
C GLN A 186 -18.54 12.30 2.70
N MET A 187 -17.61 12.88 1.95
CA MET A 187 -16.46 12.17 1.40
C MET A 187 -15.52 11.64 2.50
N GLN A 188 -15.24 12.46 3.51
CA GLN A 188 -14.45 12.07 4.67
C GLN A 188 -15.10 10.92 5.46
N THR A 189 -16.42 10.97 5.67
CA THR A 189 -17.18 9.88 6.28
C THR A 189 -17.11 8.60 5.44
N TYR A 190 -17.22 8.70 4.12
CA TYR A 190 -17.07 7.55 3.22
C TYR A 190 -15.67 6.91 3.37
N LEU A 191 -14.60 7.70 3.33
CA LEU A 191 -13.22 7.20 3.47
C LEU A 191 -13.00 6.50 4.81
N ILE A 192 -13.49 7.08 5.92
CA ILE A 192 -13.39 6.45 7.24
C ILE A 192 -14.24 5.18 7.33
N SER A 193 -15.44 5.16 6.71
CA SER A 193 -16.28 3.96 6.66
C SER A 193 -15.66 2.81 5.86
N CYS A 194 -14.66 3.08 5.01
CA CYS A 194 -13.90 2.04 4.32
C CYS A 194 -12.85 1.37 5.21
N ILE A 195 -12.51 1.97 6.35
CA ILE A 195 -11.48 1.51 7.29
C ILE A 195 -12.13 0.79 8.50
N ALA A 196 -13.29 1.26 8.95
CA ALA A 196 -14.03 0.75 10.10
C ALA A 196 -14.77 -0.56 9.82
#